data_AF-A0A917K608-F1
#
_entry.id   AF-A0A917K608-F1
#
_cell.length_a   1.000
_cell.length_b   1.000
_cell.length_c   1.000
_cell.angle_alpha   90.00
_cell.angle_beta   90.00
_cell.angle_gamma   90.00
#
_symmetry.space_group_name_H-M   'P 1'
#
loop_
_entity.id
_entity.type
_entity.pdbx_description
1 polymer ?
#
loop_
_entity_poly.entity_id
_entity_poly.type
_entity_poly.pdbx_seq_one_letter_code
_entity_poly.pdbx_strand_id
1 'polypeptide(L)' 'MTDAPHYWLPTPNPETGVFVRHAFCGRRWEGQSADTSVCGVAVAMAEPSEMDWRTAPTCMGCNEVLKQRQAAAH' A
#
# COMPACT_ATOMS: atom_id res chain seq x y z
N MET A 1 -13.45 12.69 -12.51
CA MET A 1 -12.65 12.66 -11.26
C MET A 1 -11.37 11.93 -11.59
N THR A 2 -10.25 12.63 -11.65
CA THR A 2 -8.93 12.00 -11.82
C THR A 2 -8.68 11.07 -10.65
N ASP A 3 -8.26 9.83 -10.93
CA ASP A 3 -7.88 8.85 -9.90
C ASP A 3 -6.89 9.52 -8.93
N ALA A 4 -7.21 9.51 -7.64
CA ALA A 4 -6.34 10.13 -6.65
C ALA A 4 -4.96 9.44 -6.72
N PRO A 5 -3.85 10.20 -6.70
CA PRO A 5 -2.53 9.58 -6.74
C PRO A 5 -2.41 8.56 -5.61
N HIS A 6 -1.74 7.45 -5.88
CA HIS A 6 -1.43 6.43 -4.88
C HIS A 6 0.07 6.11 -4.91
N TYR A 7 0.57 5.64 -3.77
CA TYR A 7 1.93 5.14 -3.64
C TYR A 7 1.91 3.77 -2.96
N TRP A 8 2.93 2.98 -3.23
CA TRP A 8 3.12 1.67 -2.62
C TRP A 8 4.15 1.77 -1.50
N LEU A 9 3.96 1.03 -0.42
CA LEU A 9 4.90 0.97 0.70
C LEU A 9 4.89 -0.46 1.29
N PRO A 10 6.06 -1.11 1.45
CA PRO A 10 6.17 -2.31 2.28
C PRO A 10 5.80 -1.98 3.73
N THR A 11 4.83 -2.71 4.27
CA THR A 11 4.43 -2.62 5.67
C THR A 11 4.34 -4.03 6.25
N PRO A 12 4.63 -4.22 7.56
CA PRO A 12 4.47 -5.51 8.19
C PRO A 12 2.99 -5.93 8.12
N ASN A 13 2.73 -7.15 7.66
CA ASN A 13 1.39 -7.74 7.75
C ASN A 13 1.07 -7.99 9.24
N PRO A 14 -0.05 -7.46 9.78
CA PRO A 14 -0.38 -7.60 11.18
C PRO A 14 -0.61 -9.05 11.62
N GLU A 15 -0.97 -9.96 10.71
CA GLU A 15 -1.26 -11.36 11.02
C GLU A 15 -0.01 -12.24 10.98
N THR A 16 0.90 -11.99 10.03
CA THR A 16 2.05 -12.88 9.77
C THR A 16 3.40 -12.28 10.17
N GLY A 17 3.47 -10.97 10.40
CA GLY A 17 4.71 -10.23 10.62
C GLY A 17 5.61 -10.10 9.38
N VAL A 18 5.27 -10.78 8.28
CA VAL A 18 6.00 -10.68 7.01
C VAL A 18 5.61 -9.39 6.31
N PHE A 19 6.57 -8.68 5.74
CA PHE A 19 6.29 -7.48 4.99
C PHE A 19 5.48 -7.78 3.73
N VAL A 20 4.48 -6.95 3.47
CA VAL A 20 3.68 -6.95 2.24
C VAL A 20 3.54 -5.52 1.75
N ARG A 21 3.51 -5.32 0.45
CA ARG A 21 3.44 -4.00 -0.16
C ARG A 21 1.98 -3.58 -0.31
N HIS A 22 1.53 -2.69 0.55
CA HIS A 22 0.21 -2.05 0.45
C HIS A 22 0.29 -0.78 -0.39
N ALA A 23 -0.85 -0.40 -0.97
CA ALA A 23 -1.02 0.91 -1.59
C ALA A 23 -1.78 1.85 -0.66
N PHE A 24 -1.43 3.13 -0.71
CA PHE A 24 -1.99 4.21 0.10
C PHE A 24 -2.33 5.40 -0.79
N CYS A 25 -3.31 6.21 -0.37
CA CYS A 25 -3.67 7.44 -1.08
C CYS A 25 -2.63 8.52 -0.82
N GLY A 26 -2.25 9.28 -1.86
CA GLY A 26 -1.25 10.33 -1.80
C GLY A 26 -0.13 10.14 -2.82
N ARG A 27 0.83 11.06 -2.84
CA ARG A 27 1.95 11.00 -3.79
C ARG A 27 3.11 10.13 -3.31
N ARG A 28 3.34 10.10 -2.00
CA ARG A 28 4.43 9.38 -1.34
C ARG A 28 4.16 9.30 0.15
N TRP A 29 4.89 8.42 0.82
CA TRP A 29 5.00 8.42 2.26
C TRP A 29 5.79 9.65 2.75
N GLU A 30 5.32 10.28 3.83
CA GLU A 30 5.90 11.49 4.41
C GLU A 30 6.31 11.30 5.88
N GLY A 31 6.46 10.05 6.34
CA GLY A 31 6.87 9.73 7.71
C GLY A 31 5.72 9.49 8.68
N GLN A 32 4.50 9.26 8.19
CA GLN A 32 3.37 8.83 9.02
C GLN A 32 3.71 7.52 9.74
N SER A 33 3.30 7.39 10.99
CA SER A 33 3.54 6.18 11.81
C SER A 33 2.53 5.05 11.55
N ALA A 34 1.38 5.38 10.97
CA ALA A 34 0.35 4.44 10.55
C ALA A 34 -0.55 5.09 9.49
N ASP A 35 -1.17 4.26 8.65
CA ASP A 35 -2.23 4.71 7.74
C ASP A 35 -3.13 3.52 7.36
N THR A 36 -4.23 3.83 6.68
CA THR A 36 -5.15 2.84 6.12
C THR A 36 -4.82 2.64 4.64
N SER A 37 -4.50 1.40 4.28
CA SER A 37 -4.27 1.02 2.90
C SER A 37 -5.54 1.15 2.06
N VAL A 38 -5.41 1.20 0.73
CA VAL A 38 -6.57 1.28 -0.18
C VAL A 38 -7.50 0.08 -0.08
N CYS A 39 -7.04 -1.06 0.45
CA CYS A 39 -7.88 -2.23 0.72
C CYS A 39 -8.52 -2.20 2.11
N GLY A 40 -8.40 -1.09 2.85
CA GLY A 40 -9.04 -0.88 4.14
C GLY A 40 -8.28 -1.43 5.36
N VAL A 41 -7.09 -2.02 5.16
CA VAL A 41 -6.28 -2.55 6.26
C VAL A 41 -5.47 -1.42 6.87
N ALA A 42 -5.62 -1.20 8.17
CA ALA A 42 -4.79 -0.29 8.95
C ALA A 42 -3.47 -0.99 9.33
N VAL A 43 -2.34 -0.33 9.03
CA VAL A 43 -1.01 -0.89 9.26
C VAL A 43 -0.09 0.13 9.90
N ALA A 44 0.84 -0.35 10.72
CA ALA A 44 1.98 0.45 11.15
C ALA A 44 2.91 0.70 9.96
N MET A 45 3.42 1.92 9.87
CA MET A 45 4.34 2.35 8.83
C MET A 45 5.73 2.57 9.44
N ALA A 46 6.73 2.11 8.72
CA ALA A 46 8.13 2.33 9.03
C ALA A 46 8.89 2.57 7.73
N GLU A 47 10.06 3.17 7.83
CA GLU A 47 10.94 3.35 6.68
C GLU A 47 11.39 1.96 6.19
N PRO A 48 10.99 1.53 4.98
CA PRO A 48 11.35 0.21 4.50
C PRO A 48 12.81 0.20 4.06
N SER A 49 13.52 -0.86 4.41
CA SER A 49 14.85 -1.12 3.89
C SER A 49 14.79 -1.54 2.41
N GLU A 50 15.95 -1.51 1.73
CA GLU A 50 16.05 -2.06 0.37
C GLU A 50 15.62 -3.54 0.32
N MET A 51 15.88 -4.30 1.40
CA MET A 51 15.51 -5.72 1.48
C MET A 51 13.99 -5.91 1.54
N ASP A 52 13.29 -5.04 2.27
CA ASP A 52 11.82 -5.06 2.34
C ASP A 52 11.22 -4.79 0.97
N TRP A 53 11.77 -3.84 0.22
CA TRP A 53 11.35 -3.58 -1.16
C TRP A 53 11.57 -4.77 -2.09
N ARG A 54 12.65 -5.52 -1.91
CA ARG A 54 12.96 -6.68 -2.75
C ARG A 54 12.11 -7.90 -2.43
N THR A 55 11.74 -8.09 -1.16
CA THR A 55 11.12 -9.32 -0.67
C THR A 55 9.63 -9.21 -0.43
N ALA A 56 9.10 -8.01 -0.13
CA ALA A 56 7.69 -7.83 0.16
C ALA A 56 6.83 -8.02 -1.10
N PRO A 57 5.95 -9.05 -1.15
CA PRO A 57 5.04 -9.24 -2.26
C PRO A 57 4.00 -8.12 -2.30
N THR A 58 3.40 -7.90 -3.47
CA THR A 58 2.29 -6.96 -3.63
C THR A 58 1.04 -7.47 -2.92
N CYS A 59 0.36 -6.59 -2.17
CA CYS A 59 -0.94 -6.90 -1.59
C CYS A 59 -1.99 -7.06 -2.71
N MET A 60 -2.54 -8.27 -2.84
CA MET A 60 -3.53 -8.58 -3.89
C MET A 60 -4.82 -7.76 -3.74
N GLY A 61 -5.28 -7.53 -2.51
CA GLY A 61 -6.46 -6.68 -2.26
C GLY A 61 -6.26 -5.23 -2.72
N CYS A 62 -5.07 -4.66 -2.47
CA CYS A 62 -4.76 -3.32 -2.98
C CYS A 62 -4.74 -3.29 -4.51
N ASN A 63 -4.14 -4.30 -5.14
CA ASN A 63 -4.06 -4.39 -6.60
C ASN A 63 -5.45 -4.48 -7.25
N GLU A 64 -6.35 -5.29 -6.69
CA GLU A 64 -7.72 -5.43 -7.21
C GLU A 64 -8.53 -4.14 -7.10
N VAL A 65 -8.48 -3.47 -5.94
CA VAL A 65 -9.16 -2.18 -5.74
C VAL A 65 -8.68 -1.14 -6.74
N LEU A 66 -7.36 -1.03 -6.97
CA LEU A 66 -6.81 -0.07 -7.93
C LEU A 66 -7.19 -0.40 -9.37
N LYS A 67 -7.19 -1.68 -9.77
CA LYS A 67 -7.66 -2.11 -11.10
C LYS A 67 -9.13 -1.74 -11.31
N GLN A 68 -9.99 -1.91 -10.31
CA GLN A 68 -11.40 -1.53 -10.39
C GLN A 68 -11.59 -0.01 -10.51
N ARG A 69 -10.83 0.79 -9.75
CA ARG A 69 -10.87 2.26 -9.84
C ARG A 69 -10.44 2.75 -11.24
N GLN A 70 -9.36 2.19 -11.77
CA GLN A 70 -8.90 2.51 -13.14
C GLN A 70 -9.93 2.11 -14.19
N ALA A 71 -10.53 0.92 -14.08
CA ALA A 71 -11.58 0.48 -15.00
C ALA A 71 -12.83 1.37 -14.94
N ALA A 72 -13.19 1.89 -13.77
CA ALA A 72 -14.32 2.81 -13.60
C ALA A 72 -14.03 4.26 -14.01
N ALA A 73 -12.76 4.61 -14.21
CA ALA A 73 -12.32 5.92 -14.71
C ALA A 73 -12.30 6.00 -16.25
N HIS A 74 -12.45 4.87 -16.93
CA HIS A 74 -12.60 4.73 -18.38
C HIS A 74 -14.07 4.60 -18.78
#